data_AF-A0A368H1B8-F1
#
_entry.id   AF-A0A368H1B8-F1
#
_cell.length_a   1.000
_cell.length_b   1.000
_cell.length_c   1.000
_cell.angle_alpha   90.00
_cell.angle_beta   90.00
_cell.angle_gamma   90.00
#
_symmetry.space_group_name_H-M   'P 1'
#
loop_
_entity.id
_entity.type
_entity.pdbx_description
1 polymer ?
#
loop_
_entity_poly.entity_id
_entity_poly.type
_entity_poly.pdbx_seq_one_letter_code
_entity_poly.pdbx_strand_id
1 'polypeptide(L)'
;MESTAEKMLEDAALNFIGLDLETGAILSAFAGNTIFNVGGRDNSLSIIGKIILDNIVSGKFKKDVDPFVPPVPTPGVTKSSLNFYEERDKCKAKGVLFEDPEFPATDRSLYYEERPQGKIEWKRPSDIVENPQFIVGGTSTFDVEQGGLGNCWFMAAVATLTLVEELFYRVVLPDQSFTENYAGIFHFQFWRYGKWVEVVIDDRLPMVNGKMYSMHSHEKNEFWSALLEKAYAK
;
A
#
# COMPACT_ATOMS: atom_id res chain seq x y z
N MET A 1 38.74 14.49 16.92
CA MET A 1 39.12 13.11 16.60
C MET A 1 37.95 12.26 17.03
N GLU A 2 36.95 12.12 16.16
CA GLU A 2 35.90 11.11 16.36
C GLU A 2 36.55 9.76 16.56
N SER A 3 36.06 9.03 17.57
CA SER A 3 36.61 7.73 17.91
C SER A 3 36.29 6.76 16.79
N THR A 4 37.15 5.78 16.54
CA THR A 4 36.95 4.74 15.53
C THR A 4 35.58 4.05 15.66
N ALA A 5 34.95 4.11 16.83
CA ALA A 5 33.61 3.59 17.08
C ALA A 5 32.47 4.45 16.48
N GLU A 6 32.60 5.78 16.41
CA GLU A 6 31.59 6.67 15.81
C GLU A 6 31.53 6.50 14.29
N LYS A 7 32.69 6.36 13.65
CA LYS A 7 32.79 6.11 12.21
C LYS A 7 32.19 4.77 11.79
N MET A 8 32.35 3.74 12.63
CA MET A 8 31.73 2.44 12.41
C MET A 8 30.19 2.48 12.59
N LEU A 9 29.67 3.45 13.36
CA LEU A 9 28.23 3.67 13.56
C LEU A 9 27.59 4.42 12.39
N GLU A 10 28.30 5.41 11.83
CA GLU A 10 27.88 6.17 10.64
C GLU A 10 27.83 5.31 9.39
N ASP A 11 28.87 4.48 9.17
CA ASP A 11 28.90 3.54 8.04
C ASP A 11 27.81 2.46 8.14
N ALA A 12 27.34 2.15 9.36
CA ALA A 12 26.23 1.23 9.57
C ALA A 12 24.86 1.90 9.32
N ALA A 13 24.67 3.17 9.69
CA ALA A 13 23.42 3.91 9.48
C ALA A 13 23.14 4.17 7.99
N LEU A 14 24.17 4.53 7.22
CA LEU A 14 24.04 4.79 5.77
C LEU A 14 23.78 3.51 4.95
N ASN A 15 24.38 2.37 5.35
CA ASN A 15 24.34 1.14 4.56
C ASN A 15 23.20 0.17 4.94
N PHE A 16 22.70 0.18 6.18
CA PHE A 16 21.74 -0.84 6.66
C PHE A 16 20.33 -0.34 7.00
N ILE A 17 20.21 0.91 7.39
CA ILE A 17 18.94 1.58 7.76
C ILE A 17 18.62 2.66 6.72
N GLY A 18 19.68 3.02 5.99
CA GLY A 18 19.79 4.19 5.19
C GLY A 18 19.44 5.46 5.96
N LEU A 19 19.70 5.55 7.26
CA LEU A 19 19.47 6.83 7.92
C LEU A 19 20.64 7.79 7.63
N ASP A 20 20.38 8.91 6.96
CA ASP A 20 21.29 10.06 6.90
C ASP A 20 21.24 10.77 8.27
N LEU A 21 22.39 10.91 8.94
CA LEU A 21 22.50 11.36 10.33
C LEU A 21 22.71 12.88 10.49
N GLU A 22 23.09 13.60 9.44
CA GLU A 22 23.08 15.07 9.43
C GLU A 22 21.68 15.60 9.10
N THR A 23 20.93 14.87 8.27
CA THR A 23 19.61 15.31 7.79
C THR A 23 18.44 14.60 8.46
N GLY A 24 18.52 13.29 8.75
CA GLY A 24 17.53 12.48 9.48
C GLY A 24 16.69 11.49 8.65
N ALA A 25 17.09 11.13 7.42
CA ALA A 25 16.24 10.37 6.47
C ALA A 25 16.61 8.88 6.34
N ILE A 26 15.65 7.91 6.46
CA ILE A 26 15.79 6.44 6.28
C ILE A 26 15.89 6.04 4.78
N LEU A 27 16.84 5.19 4.40
CA LEU A 27 17.27 4.86 3.03
C LEU A 27 17.38 3.32 2.86
N SER A 28 17.10 2.44 3.84
CA SER A 28 17.06 0.97 3.64
C SER A 28 16.25 0.15 4.66
N ALA A 29 15.64 -0.93 4.17
CA ALA A 29 14.44 -1.55 4.76
C ALA A 29 14.66 -2.55 5.92
N PHE A 30 15.91 -2.89 6.23
CA PHE A 30 16.27 -3.63 7.46
C PHE A 30 15.93 -2.82 8.74
N ALA A 31 15.77 -1.51 8.63
CA ALA A 31 15.38 -0.61 9.72
C ALA A 31 14.02 -0.97 10.36
N GLY A 32 13.03 -1.37 9.57
CA GLY A 32 11.65 -1.59 10.03
C GLY A 32 11.51 -2.73 11.04
N ASN A 33 12.23 -3.83 10.83
CA ASN A 33 12.26 -4.96 11.77
C ASN A 33 12.95 -4.63 13.10
N THR A 34 13.86 -3.64 13.11
CA THR A 34 14.57 -3.19 14.31
C THR A 34 13.82 -2.08 15.06
N ILE A 35 13.00 -1.29 14.34
CA ILE A 35 12.12 -0.27 14.93
C ILE A 35 10.92 -0.91 15.65
N PHE A 36 10.37 -2.01 15.12
CA PHE A 36 9.13 -2.61 15.60
C PHE A 36 9.20 -4.05 16.14
N ASN A 37 10.17 -4.88 15.75
CA ASN A 37 10.20 -6.34 16.01
C ASN A 37 8.82 -6.97 16.26
N VAL A 38 8.15 -7.35 15.17
CA VAL A 38 7.20 -8.48 15.14
C VAL A 38 5.98 -8.31 16.05
N GLY A 39 4.82 -7.98 15.46
CA GLY A 39 3.50 -7.88 16.11
C GLY A 39 3.11 -9.10 16.96
N GLY A 40 3.62 -9.14 18.18
CA GLY A 40 3.44 -10.19 19.16
C GLY A 40 3.07 -9.60 20.52
N ARG A 41 1.81 -9.82 20.89
CA ARG A 41 1.03 -9.44 22.10
C ARG A 41 1.05 -7.99 22.61
N ASP A 42 2.14 -7.22 22.52
CA ASP A 42 2.21 -5.93 23.24
C ASP A 42 2.69 -4.69 22.43
N ASN A 43 2.96 -4.80 21.12
CA ASN A 43 3.20 -3.68 20.17
C ASN A 43 3.87 -2.39 20.74
N SER A 44 4.98 -2.51 21.47
CA SER A 44 5.63 -1.35 22.11
C SER A 44 6.84 -0.85 21.32
N LEU A 45 6.87 0.46 21.05
CA LEU A 45 7.98 1.14 20.35
C LEU A 45 9.23 1.26 21.23
N SER A 46 10.40 1.00 20.64
CA SER A 46 11.68 1.38 21.23
C SER A 46 11.82 2.91 21.31
N ILE A 47 12.75 3.43 22.14
CA ILE A 47 12.99 4.88 22.27
C ILE A 47 13.31 5.52 20.91
N ILE A 48 14.06 4.81 20.06
CA ILE A 48 14.39 5.24 18.69
C ILE A 48 13.14 5.20 17.79
N GLY A 49 12.31 4.16 17.92
CA GLY A 49 11.03 4.08 17.22
C GLY A 49 10.06 5.20 17.59
N LYS A 50 10.04 5.63 18.86
CA LYS A 50 9.27 6.80 19.31
C LYS A 50 9.77 8.11 18.70
N ILE A 51 11.09 8.30 18.58
CA ILE A 51 11.69 9.49 17.97
C ILE A 51 11.40 9.55 16.46
N ILE A 52 11.45 8.41 15.77
CA ILE A 52 11.10 8.31 14.35
C ILE A 52 9.60 8.59 14.15
N LEU A 53 8.74 7.99 14.97
CA LEU A 53 7.30 8.27 14.93
C LEU A 53 7.00 9.74 15.25
N ASP A 54 7.67 10.33 16.24
CA ASP A 54 7.52 11.74 16.59
C ASP A 54 7.98 12.66 15.45
N ASN A 55 9.02 12.30 14.68
CA ASN A 55 9.46 13.07 13.51
C ASN A 55 8.50 12.96 12.31
N ILE A 56 7.83 11.81 12.15
CA ILE A 56 6.77 11.60 11.14
C ILE A 56 5.48 12.33 11.57
N VAL A 57 5.05 12.17 12.82
CA VAL A 57 3.85 12.79 13.40
C VAL A 57 4.01 14.31 13.52
N SER A 58 5.21 14.81 13.81
CA SER A 58 5.52 16.26 13.81
C SER A 58 5.70 16.84 12.40
N GLY A 59 5.69 16.01 11.35
CA GLY A 59 5.71 16.47 9.96
C GLY A 59 7.04 17.04 9.47
N LYS A 60 8.16 16.75 10.16
CA LYS A 60 9.50 17.24 9.78
C LYS A 60 10.03 16.61 8.47
N PHE A 61 9.46 15.49 8.04
CA PHE A 61 9.74 14.84 6.75
C PHE A 61 8.43 14.52 5.99
N LYS A 62 7.82 15.53 5.37
CA LYS A 62 6.75 15.30 4.39
C LYS A 62 7.35 14.88 3.05
N LYS A 63 7.03 13.68 2.57
CA LYS A 63 7.29 13.29 1.17
C LYS A 63 6.46 14.20 0.25
N ASP A 64 7.07 14.75 -0.79
CA ASP A 64 6.37 15.55 -1.81
C ASP A 64 5.56 14.61 -2.71
N VAL A 65 4.25 14.54 -2.45
CA VAL A 65 3.31 13.61 -3.11
C VAL A 65 2.04 14.39 -3.45
N ASP A 66 1.73 14.45 -4.74
CA ASP A 66 0.50 15.06 -5.25
C ASP A 66 -0.65 14.05 -5.12
N PRO A 67 -1.89 14.47 -4.81
CA PRO A 67 -3.03 13.55 -4.87
C PRO A 67 -3.36 13.17 -6.32
N PHE A 68 -3.86 11.96 -6.53
CA PHE A 68 -4.37 11.54 -7.82
C PHE A 68 -5.57 12.38 -8.25
N VAL A 69 -5.54 12.80 -9.51
CA VAL A 69 -6.64 13.49 -10.18
C VAL A 69 -6.98 12.69 -11.44
N PRO A 70 -8.21 12.16 -11.56
CA PRO A 70 -8.63 11.41 -12.73
C PRO A 70 -8.48 12.24 -14.02
N PRO A 71 -8.00 11.64 -15.14
CA PRO A 71 -7.84 12.34 -16.40
C PRO A 71 -9.19 12.72 -17.05
N VAL A 72 -10.26 11.96 -16.77
CA VAL A 72 -11.62 12.22 -17.24
C VAL A 72 -12.55 12.36 -16.03
N PRO A 73 -13.34 13.44 -15.91
CA PRO A 73 -14.31 13.58 -14.84
C PRO A 73 -15.37 12.47 -14.95
N THR A 74 -15.62 11.75 -13.87
CA THR A 74 -16.82 10.91 -13.80
C THR A 74 -18.05 11.83 -13.83
N PRO A 75 -19.04 11.62 -14.70
CA PRO A 75 -20.25 12.44 -14.72
C PRO A 75 -20.92 12.47 -13.34
N GLY A 76 -21.06 13.65 -12.75
CA GLY A 76 -21.65 13.84 -11.42
C GLY A 76 -20.67 13.82 -10.24
N VAL A 77 -19.38 13.58 -10.45
CA VAL A 77 -18.34 13.64 -9.40
C VAL A 77 -17.53 14.92 -9.57
N THR A 78 -17.56 15.80 -8.57
CA THR A 78 -16.70 16.98 -8.52
C THR A 78 -15.23 16.56 -8.47
N LYS A 79 -14.37 17.28 -9.20
CA LYS A 79 -12.90 17.11 -9.27
C LYS A 79 -12.27 17.30 -7.89
N SER A 80 -12.38 16.29 -7.03
CA SER A 80 -11.95 16.31 -5.64
C SER A 80 -10.91 15.24 -5.46
N SER A 81 -9.65 15.66 -5.34
CA SER A 81 -8.58 14.80 -4.84
C SER A 81 -9.01 14.15 -3.52
N LEU A 82 -9.06 12.83 -3.47
CA LEU A 82 -9.29 12.09 -2.24
C LEU A 82 -8.06 12.19 -1.33
N ASN A 83 -8.27 12.47 -0.05
CA ASN A 83 -7.22 12.37 0.97
C ASN A 83 -7.45 11.12 1.81
N PHE A 84 -6.47 10.21 1.84
CA PHE A 84 -6.59 8.93 2.53
C PHE A 84 -7.00 9.07 4.00
N TYR A 85 -6.28 9.88 4.78
CA TYR A 85 -6.50 10.01 6.21
C TYR A 85 -7.86 10.64 6.53
N GLU A 86 -8.23 11.71 5.81
CA GLU A 86 -9.53 12.35 6.00
C GLU A 86 -10.70 11.42 5.66
N GLU A 87 -10.63 10.72 4.53
CA GLU A 87 -11.72 9.81 4.11
C GLU A 87 -11.82 8.58 5.02
N ARG A 88 -10.68 8.02 5.45
CA ARG A 88 -10.66 6.95 6.45
C ARG A 88 -11.33 7.40 7.75
N ASP A 89 -10.95 8.55 8.28
CA ASP A 89 -11.46 9.03 9.56
C ASP A 89 -12.95 9.40 9.46
N LYS A 90 -13.40 9.95 8.32
CA LYS A 90 -14.82 10.17 8.01
C LYS A 90 -15.62 8.86 7.99
N CYS A 91 -15.11 7.83 7.33
CA CYS A 91 -15.74 6.50 7.25
C CYS A 91 -15.82 5.84 8.64
N LYS A 92 -14.73 5.89 9.41
CA LYS A 92 -14.71 5.39 10.80
C LYS A 92 -15.71 6.11 11.69
N ALA A 93 -15.78 7.44 11.62
CA ALA A 93 -16.70 8.24 12.43
C ALA A 93 -18.18 7.91 12.12
N LYS A 94 -18.48 7.54 10.88
CA LYS A 94 -19.82 7.15 10.43
C LYS A 94 -20.12 5.66 10.62
N GLY A 95 -19.11 4.84 10.93
CA GLY A 95 -19.27 3.38 11.01
C GLY A 95 -19.59 2.73 9.66
N VAL A 96 -19.12 3.32 8.55
CA VAL A 96 -19.33 2.79 7.19
C VAL A 96 -17.99 2.46 6.55
N LEU A 97 -17.99 1.51 5.62
CA LEU A 97 -16.81 1.21 4.82
C LEU A 97 -16.74 2.14 3.60
N PHE A 98 -15.54 2.55 3.25
CA PHE A 98 -15.29 3.43 2.11
C PHE A 98 -15.72 2.76 0.80
N GLU A 99 -16.33 3.57 -0.06
CA GLU A 99 -16.67 3.21 -1.42
C GLU A 99 -16.10 4.28 -2.34
N ASP A 100 -15.23 3.88 -3.27
CA ASP A 100 -14.53 4.82 -4.14
C ASP A 100 -15.51 5.43 -5.16
N PRO A 101 -15.75 6.75 -5.11
CA PRO A 101 -16.66 7.41 -6.05
C PRO A 101 -16.05 7.55 -7.46
N GLU A 102 -14.72 7.54 -7.57
CA GLU A 102 -14.01 7.70 -8.83
C GLU A 102 -13.84 6.35 -9.54
N PHE A 103 -13.64 5.27 -8.77
CA PHE A 103 -13.45 3.91 -9.26
C PHE A 103 -14.46 2.91 -8.64
N PRO A 104 -15.76 3.02 -8.99
CA PRO A 104 -16.81 2.24 -8.36
C PRO A 104 -16.76 0.77 -8.77
N ALA A 105 -17.10 -0.11 -7.83
CA ALA A 105 -17.18 -1.57 -8.01
C ALA A 105 -18.29 -2.01 -8.98
N THR A 106 -18.09 -1.71 -10.27
CA THR A 106 -19.03 -1.92 -11.37
C THR A 106 -18.28 -2.42 -12.59
N ASP A 107 -19.01 -2.93 -13.58
CA ASP A 107 -18.45 -3.42 -14.84
C ASP A 107 -17.54 -2.41 -15.55
N ARG A 108 -17.83 -1.09 -15.42
CA ARG A 108 -17.03 -0.01 -16.04
C ARG A 108 -15.57 0.02 -15.55
N SER A 109 -15.34 -0.44 -14.32
CA SER A 109 -14.03 -0.44 -13.68
C SER A 109 -13.25 -1.73 -13.98
N LEU A 110 -13.89 -2.71 -14.60
CA LEU A 110 -13.28 -4.00 -14.90
C LEU A 110 -12.90 -4.15 -16.38
N TYR A 111 -13.72 -3.64 -17.30
CA TYR A 111 -13.47 -3.75 -18.73
C TYR A 111 -14.05 -2.56 -19.50
N TYR A 112 -13.44 -2.25 -20.65
CA TYR A 112 -13.94 -1.23 -21.58
C TYR A 112 -14.73 -1.84 -22.75
N GLU A 113 -14.28 -2.99 -23.30
CA GLU A 113 -14.91 -3.64 -24.45
C GLU A 113 -15.33 -5.08 -24.13
N GLU A 114 -14.38 -5.94 -23.74
CA GLU A 114 -14.62 -7.36 -23.56
C GLU A 114 -14.97 -7.70 -22.10
N ARG A 115 -16.20 -8.16 -21.89
CA ARG A 115 -16.65 -8.63 -20.58
C ARG A 115 -16.03 -10.01 -20.26
N PRO A 116 -15.44 -10.20 -19.07
CA PRO A 116 -15.01 -11.52 -18.61
C PRO A 116 -16.17 -12.52 -18.61
N GLN A 117 -15.92 -13.72 -19.12
CA GLN A 117 -16.93 -14.79 -19.10
C GLN A 117 -17.17 -15.30 -17.68
N GLY A 118 -18.41 -15.22 -17.21
CA GLY A 118 -18.82 -15.74 -15.90
C GLY A 118 -19.56 -14.73 -15.04
N LYS A 119 -19.91 -15.15 -13.83
CA LYS A 119 -20.53 -14.28 -12.83
C LYS A 119 -19.46 -13.42 -12.18
N ILE A 120 -19.58 -12.10 -12.34
CA ILE A 120 -18.71 -11.10 -11.72
C ILE A 120 -19.35 -10.67 -10.40
N GLU A 121 -18.60 -10.75 -9.32
CA GLU A 121 -18.99 -10.28 -7.99
C GLU A 121 -17.86 -9.45 -7.39
N TRP A 122 -18.17 -8.28 -6.85
CA TRP A 122 -17.18 -7.49 -6.12
C TRP A 122 -17.29 -7.81 -4.63
N LYS A 123 -16.19 -8.22 -4.01
CA LYS A 123 -16.13 -8.64 -2.61
C LYS A 123 -14.99 -7.97 -1.87
N ARG A 124 -15.16 -7.66 -0.60
CA ARG A 124 -14.04 -7.22 0.24
C ARG A 124 -13.24 -8.45 0.70
N PRO A 125 -11.95 -8.31 1.04
CA PRO A 125 -11.14 -9.40 1.60
C PRO A 125 -11.81 -10.12 2.78
N SER A 126 -12.51 -9.38 3.64
CA SER A 126 -13.31 -9.92 4.75
C SER A 126 -14.47 -10.83 4.34
N ASP A 127 -14.97 -10.70 3.11
CA ASP A 127 -16.02 -11.55 2.54
C ASP A 127 -15.45 -12.77 1.79
N ILE A 128 -14.12 -12.81 1.61
CA ILE A 128 -13.40 -13.85 0.88
C ILE A 128 -12.73 -14.82 1.87
N VAL A 129 -12.11 -14.30 2.94
CA VAL A 129 -11.41 -15.08 3.97
C VAL A 129 -11.67 -14.52 5.38
N GLU A 130 -11.55 -15.35 6.42
CA GLU A 130 -11.87 -14.96 7.80
C GLU A 130 -10.89 -13.96 8.42
N ASN A 131 -9.59 -14.05 8.09
CA ASN A 131 -8.54 -13.22 8.68
C ASN A 131 -7.68 -12.56 7.59
N PRO A 132 -8.23 -11.61 6.82
CA PRO A 132 -7.47 -10.91 5.79
C PRO A 132 -6.33 -10.10 6.41
N GLN A 133 -5.19 -10.10 5.73
CA GLN A 133 -3.97 -9.41 6.10
C GLN A 133 -3.48 -8.60 4.90
N PHE A 134 -2.87 -7.46 5.18
CA PHE A 134 -2.36 -6.62 4.10
C PHE A 134 -1.08 -7.25 3.54
N ILE A 135 -0.12 -7.53 4.41
CA ILE A 135 1.15 -8.21 4.12
C ILE A 135 1.34 -9.35 5.14
N VAL A 136 1.81 -10.52 4.72
CA VAL A 136 2.05 -11.72 5.54
C VAL A 136 3.50 -12.16 5.40
N GLY A 137 4.28 -12.10 6.48
CA GLY A 137 5.64 -12.65 6.49
C GLY A 137 6.68 -11.86 5.69
N GLY A 138 6.36 -10.64 5.25
CA GLY A 138 7.22 -9.78 4.43
C GLY A 138 6.74 -9.74 2.98
N THR A 139 7.59 -9.25 2.07
CA THR A 139 7.27 -9.22 0.64
C THR A 139 8.03 -10.29 -0.10
N SER A 140 7.35 -10.99 -0.99
CA SER A 140 7.90 -12.09 -1.76
C SER A 140 7.45 -12.02 -3.22
N THR A 141 8.25 -12.59 -4.12
CA THR A 141 7.83 -12.77 -5.52
C THR A 141 6.65 -13.74 -5.64
N PHE A 142 6.43 -14.59 -4.63
CA PHE A 142 5.29 -15.52 -4.56
C PHE A 142 3.96 -14.83 -4.22
N ASP A 143 3.99 -13.54 -3.89
CA ASP A 143 2.78 -12.76 -3.59
C ASP A 143 2.10 -12.25 -4.89
N VAL A 144 2.70 -12.55 -6.05
CA VAL A 144 2.35 -12.05 -7.38
C VAL A 144 2.01 -13.22 -8.31
N GLU A 145 0.89 -13.88 -8.05
CA GLU A 145 0.32 -14.91 -8.92
C GLU A 145 -0.71 -14.32 -9.88
N GLN A 146 -0.73 -14.83 -11.12
CA GLN A 146 -1.55 -14.24 -12.18
C GLN A 146 -3.02 -14.62 -11.98
N GLY A 147 -3.88 -13.60 -11.97
CA GLY A 147 -5.33 -13.76 -12.02
C GLY A 147 -5.85 -14.05 -13.43
N GLY A 148 -7.07 -13.61 -13.70
CA GLY A 148 -7.69 -13.71 -15.04
C GLY A 148 -7.33 -12.58 -15.99
N LEU A 149 -6.51 -11.61 -15.56
CA LEU A 149 -6.06 -10.46 -16.34
C LEU A 149 -4.76 -10.76 -17.11
N GLY A 150 -4.69 -10.29 -18.35
CA GLY A 150 -3.52 -10.42 -19.23
C GLY A 150 -2.45 -9.34 -19.00
N ASN A 151 -2.06 -9.08 -17.75
CA ASN A 151 -1.20 -7.96 -17.35
C ASN A 151 0.19 -8.41 -16.85
N CYS A 152 0.74 -9.49 -17.40
CA CYS A 152 2.03 -10.06 -17.01
C CYS A 152 3.20 -9.04 -17.04
N TRP A 153 3.14 -8.03 -17.92
CA TRP A 153 4.11 -6.94 -18.00
C TRP A 153 4.16 -6.10 -16.70
N PHE A 154 3.01 -5.86 -16.08
CA PHE A 154 2.91 -5.13 -14.81
C PHE A 154 3.31 -6.03 -13.65
N MET A 155 2.83 -7.28 -13.63
CA MET A 155 3.18 -8.25 -12.60
C MET A 155 4.70 -8.48 -12.51
N ALA A 156 5.39 -8.58 -13.64
CA ALA A 156 6.85 -8.74 -13.64
C ALA A 156 7.57 -7.54 -12.97
N ALA A 157 7.04 -6.32 -13.16
CA ALA A 157 7.56 -5.14 -12.49
C ALA A 157 7.29 -5.17 -10.98
N VAL A 158 6.08 -5.58 -10.57
CA VAL A 158 5.71 -5.71 -9.15
C VAL A 158 6.54 -6.80 -8.46
N ALA A 159 6.74 -7.95 -9.09
CA ALA A 159 7.60 -9.01 -8.56
C ALA A 159 9.07 -8.56 -8.46
N THR A 160 9.55 -7.72 -9.38
CA THR A 160 10.90 -7.15 -9.27
C THR A 160 10.97 -6.11 -8.14
N LEU A 161 9.90 -5.36 -7.91
CA LEU A 161 9.80 -4.36 -6.86
C LEU A 161 9.95 -4.98 -5.46
N THR A 162 9.44 -6.19 -5.24
CA THR A 162 9.57 -6.91 -3.94
C THR A 162 11.01 -7.29 -3.60
N LEU A 163 11.93 -7.29 -4.58
CA LEU A 163 13.36 -7.56 -4.35
C LEU A 163 14.11 -6.37 -3.76
N VAL A 164 13.51 -5.16 -3.80
CA VAL A 164 14.12 -3.92 -3.29
C VAL A 164 13.12 -3.25 -2.36
N GLU A 165 13.16 -3.66 -1.09
CA GLU A 165 12.19 -3.25 -0.07
C GLU A 165 12.06 -1.72 0.08
N GLU A 166 13.13 -0.93 -0.11
CA GLU A 166 13.08 0.54 -0.11
C GLU A 166 12.13 1.11 -1.15
N LEU A 167 12.23 0.59 -2.37
CA LEU A 167 11.41 1.01 -3.49
C LEU A 167 9.99 0.48 -3.30
N PHE A 168 9.86 -0.73 -2.76
CA PHE A 168 8.57 -1.30 -2.39
C PHE A 168 7.81 -0.40 -1.41
N TYR A 169 8.41 -0.03 -0.27
CA TYR A 169 7.78 0.82 0.73
C TYR A 169 7.62 2.28 0.29
N ARG A 170 8.16 2.64 -0.88
CA ARG A 170 7.85 3.91 -1.55
C ARG A 170 6.55 3.85 -2.33
N VAL A 171 6.12 2.66 -2.76
CA VAL A 171 4.88 2.43 -3.53
C VAL A 171 3.75 1.92 -2.63
N VAL A 172 4.04 0.92 -1.78
CA VAL A 172 3.12 0.26 -0.86
C VAL A 172 3.42 0.73 0.55
N LEU A 173 2.59 1.65 1.07
CA LEU A 173 2.84 2.27 2.36
C LEU A 173 2.49 1.31 3.53
N PRO A 174 3.33 1.25 4.58
CA PRO A 174 3.19 0.27 5.66
C PRO A 174 2.14 0.64 6.72
N ASP A 175 1.50 1.81 6.64
CA ASP A 175 0.53 2.31 7.63
C ASP A 175 -0.92 1.83 7.39
N GLN A 176 -1.06 0.68 6.73
CA GLN A 176 -2.33 0.13 6.26
C GLN A 176 -2.56 -1.28 6.81
N SER A 177 -3.79 -1.57 7.24
CA SER A 177 -4.14 -2.85 7.83
C SER A 177 -5.63 -3.16 7.70
N PHE A 178 -5.96 -4.45 7.73
CA PHE A 178 -7.34 -4.94 7.86
C PHE A 178 -7.82 -5.02 9.31
N THR A 179 -6.93 -4.91 10.28
CA THR A 179 -7.26 -5.01 11.71
C THR A 179 -7.25 -3.64 12.39
N GLU A 180 -6.17 -2.88 12.22
CA GLU A 180 -5.99 -1.58 12.85
C GLU A 180 -6.51 -0.45 11.96
N ASN A 181 -7.36 0.43 12.51
CA ASN A 181 -7.91 1.59 11.80
C ASN A 181 -8.62 1.27 10.46
N TYR A 182 -9.07 0.03 10.29
CA TYR A 182 -9.73 -0.42 9.07
C TYR A 182 -11.03 0.35 8.81
N ALA A 183 -11.18 0.80 7.56
CA ALA A 183 -12.40 1.43 7.05
C ALA A 183 -12.67 1.06 5.57
N GLY A 184 -12.09 -0.05 5.08
CA GLY A 184 -12.25 -0.49 3.69
C GLY A 184 -11.61 0.45 2.65
N ILE A 185 -10.57 1.18 3.04
CA ILE A 185 -9.84 2.19 2.25
C ILE A 185 -8.33 1.92 2.33
N PHE A 186 -7.66 2.02 1.19
CA PHE A 186 -6.22 1.83 1.03
C PHE A 186 -5.65 2.89 0.08
N HIS A 187 -4.34 3.10 0.12
CA HIS A 187 -3.64 4.04 -0.74
C HIS A 187 -2.24 3.55 -1.15
N PHE A 188 -1.82 3.97 -2.34
CA PHE A 188 -0.56 3.61 -2.97
C PHE A 188 0.06 4.82 -3.64
N GLN A 189 1.37 4.81 -3.84
CA GLN A 189 2.10 5.89 -4.49
C GLN A 189 2.73 5.43 -5.81
N PHE A 190 2.46 6.17 -6.88
CA PHE A 190 3.03 5.89 -8.20
C PHE A 190 3.82 7.08 -8.71
N TRP A 191 4.93 6.80 -9.41
CA TRP A 191 5.68 7.82 -10.11
C TRP A 191 5.06 8.10 -11.48
N ARG A 192 4.49 9.29 -11.65
CA ARG A 192 3.80 9.71 -12.87
C ARG A 192 4.33 11.05 -13.35
N TYR A 193 4.89 11.07 -14.56
CA TYR A 193 5.38 12.28 -15.25
C TYR A 193 6.28 13.18 -14.40
N GLY A 194 7.21 12.59 -13.65
CA GLY A 194 8.19 13.33 -12.85
C GLY A 194 7.73 13.68 -11.43
N LYS A 195 6.60 13.13 -10.98
CA LYS A 195 6.04 13.38 -9.65
C LYS A 195 5.50 12.11 -9.00
N TRP A 196 5.53 12.07 -7.66
CA TRP A 196 4.79 11.06 -6.90
C TRP A 196 3.33 11.44 -6.82
N VAL A 197 2.47 10.46 -7.11
CA VAL A 197 1.03 10.62 -7.07
C VAL A 197 0.43 9.57 -6.13
N GLU A 198 -0.36 10.02 -5.15
CA GLU A 198 -1.09 9.14 -4.23
C GLU A 198 -2.45 8.74 -4.82
N VAL A 199 -2.69 7.44 -4.94
CA VAL A 199 -3.94 6.86 -5.41
C VAL A 199 -4.64 6.19 -4.24
N VAL A 200 -5.85 6.65 -3.92
CA VAL A 200 -6.73 6.08 -2.89
C VAL A 200 -7.77 5.18 -3.56
N ILE A 201 -8.01 4.00 -2.98
CA ILE A 201 -9.01 3.02 -3.44
C ILE A 201 -9.82 2.45 -2.27
N ASP A 202 -11.01 1.91 -2.57
CA ASP A 202 -11.64 0.93 -1.67
C ASP A 202 -11.06 -0.49 -1.87
N ASP A 203 -11.34 -1.40 -0.96
CA ASP A 203 -10.82 -2.78 -1.00
C ASP A 203 -11.73 -3.81 -1.68
N ARG A 204 -12.78 -3.40 -2.40
CA ARG A 204 -13.61 -4.35 -3.17
C ARG A 204 -12.81 -4.90 -4.35
N LEU A 205 -12.65 -6.21 -4.43
CA LEU A 205 -11.92 -6.90 -5.50
C LEU A 205 -12.88 -7.71 -6.39
N PRO A 206 -12.62 -7.78 -7.71
CA PRO A 206 -13.44 -8.55 -8.64
C PRO A 206 -13.19 -10.05 -8.49
N MET A 207 -14.28 -10.79 -8.30
CA MET A 207 -14.32 -12.25 -8.28
C MET A 207 -15.09 -12.73 -9.51
N VAL A 208 -14.48 -13.63 -10.29
CA VAL A 208 -15.13 -14.28 -11.43
C VAL A 208 -15.32 -15.76 -11.12
N ASN A 209 -16.59 -16.19 -11.10
CA ASN A 209 -16.97 -17.57 -10.75
C ASN A 209 -16.36 -18.03 -9.40
N GLY A 210 -16.33 -17.11 -8.41
CA GLY A 210 -15.82 -17.38 -7.07
C GLY A 210 -14.30 -17.41 -6.94
N LYS A 211 -13.53 -17.05 -7.97
CA LYS A 211 -12.06 -16.92 -7.92
C LYS A 211 -11.64 -15.46 -8.09
N MET A 212 -10.51 -15.08 -7.48
CA MET A 212 -9.94 -13.75 -7.69
C MET A 212 -9.60 -13.56 -9.17
N TYR A 213 -10.08 -12.47 -9.74
CA TYR A 213 -9.77 -12.09 -11.11
C TYR A 213 -8.49 -11.25 -11.20
N SER A 214 -8.20 -10.53 -10.12
CA SER A 214 -6.95 -9.80 -9.90
C SER A 214 -5.76 -10.72 -9.60
N MET A 215 -4.54 -10.16 -9.65
CA MET A 215 -3.37 -10.81 -9.07
C MET A 215 -3.61 -11.14 -7.60
N HIS A 216 -2.96 -12.18 -7.10
CA HIS A 216 -3.11 -12.62 -5.71
C HIS A 216 -1.85 -13.29 -5.19
N SER A 217 -1.74 -13.40 -3.87
CA SER A 217 -0.66 -14.12 -3.21
C SER A 217 -0.94 -15.62 -3.14
N HIS A 218 0.14 -16.41 -3.10
CA HIS A 218 0.07 -17.81 -2.69
C HIS A 218 -0.53 -17.95 -1.27
N GLU A 219 -0.23 -17.01 -0.38
CA GLU A 219 -0.88 -16.91 0.93
C GLU A 219 -2.28 -16.33 0.76
N LYS A 220 -3.31 -17.18 0.93
CA LYS A 220 -4.70 -16.84 0.60
C LYS A 220 -5.28 -15.68 1.41
N ASN A 221 -4.65 -15.33 2.52
CA ASN A 221 -5.07 -14.25 3.38
C ASN A 221 -4.30 -12.94 3.15
N GLU A 222 -3.39 -12.88 2.18
CA GLU A 222 -2.62 -11.68 1.84
C GLU A 222 -3.20 -10.97 0.60
N PHE A 223 -3.34 -9.63 0.68
CA PHE A 223 -4.07 -8.85 -0.33
C PHE A 223 -3.35 -7.61 -0.88
N TRP A 224 -2.14 -7.27 -0.43
CA TRP A 224 -1.45 -6.05 -0.91
C TRP A 224 -1.29 -6.03 -2.44
N SER A 225 -0.97 -7.17 -3.05
CA SER A 225 -0.71 -7.27 -4.50
C SER A 225 -1.99 -7.05 -5.30
N ALA A 226 -3.09 -7.69 -4.90
CA ALA A 226 -4.41 -7.48 -5.49
C ALA A 226 -4.87 -6.01 -5.39
N LEU A 227 -4.64 -5.37 -4.24
CA LEU A 227 -4.99 -3.97 -4.02
C LEU A 227 -4.09 -3.02 -4.82
N LEU A 228 -2.80 -3.32 -4.93
CA LEU A 228 -1.87 -2.55 -5.76
C LEU A 228 -2.27 -2.59 -7.24
N GLU A 229 -2.70 -3.76 -7.75
CA GLU A 229 -3.23 -3.89 -9.11
C GLU A 229 -4.43 -3.00 -9.34
N LYS A 230 -5.37 -3.00 -8.39
CA LYS A 230 -6.56 -2.16 -8.47
C LYS A 230 -6.20 -0.68 -8.47
N ALA A 231 -5.25 -0.26 -7.62
CA ALA A 231 -4.78 1.12 -7.60
C ALA A 231 -4.11 1.54 -8.91
N TYR A 232 -3.40 0.62 -9.57
CA TYR A 232 -2.77 0.89 -10.87
C TYR A 232 -3.78 0.89 -12.03
N ALA A 233 -4.88 0.14 -11.91
CA ALA A 233 -5.97 0.15 -12.88
C ALA A 233 -6.84 1.42 -12.84
N LYS A 234 -6.88 2.09 -11.68
CA LYS A 234 -7.56 3.37 -11.47
C LYS A 234 -6.82 4.53 -12.14
#